data_AF-A0A4V4HH40-F1
#
_entry.id   AF-A0A4V4HH40-F1
#
_cell.length_a   1.000
_cell.length_b   1.000
_cell.length_c   1.000
_cell.angle_alpha   90.00
_cell.angle_beta   90.00
_cell.angle_gamma   90.00
#
_symmetry.space_group_name_H-M   'P 1'
#
loop_
_entity.id
_entity.type
_entity.pdbx_description
1 polymer ?
#
loop_
_entity_poly.entity_id
_entity_poly.type
_entity_poly.pdbx_seq_one_letter_code
_entity_poly.pdbx_strand_id
1 'polypeptide(L)'
;MTAFFENVHLGAYRRSPVLSNDLCETCGKKPKFVEKNGSKHPYCSRTCARSGPGPGPRSCLLRGCRDTGRAAFADFCSDIHAKEGVRKGQVQGCTVCGIQPRSIGELCINCERTNAGKTSFRELDSNGATFRQVRNLFINEWGSHKKPSVEKIYEVILPLDVQKCHASHR
;
A
#
# COMPACT_ATOMS: atom_id res chain seq x y z
N MET A 1 49.53 -42.72 -32.64
CA MET A 1 49.94 -41.31 -32.83
C MET A 1 49.22 -40.84 -34.08
N THR A 2 48.25 -39.93 -34.13
CA THR A 2 47.72 -38.88 -33.25
C THR A 2 46.30 -38.60 -33.75
N ALA A 3 45.41 -38.24 -32.83
CA ALA A 3 43.99 -38.04 -33.09
C ALA A 3 43.59 -36.54 -33.01
N PHE A 4 42.38 -36.26 -33.50
CA PHE A 4 41.47 -35.13 -33.20
C PHE A 4 41.58 -33.77 -33.95
N PHE A 5 40.59 -33.59 -34.85
CA PHE A 5 39.51 -32.57 -34.90
C PHE A 5 39.76 -31.05 -34.93
N GLU A 6 39.06 -30.44 -35.91
CA GLU A 6 38.31 -29.17 -35.92
C GLU A 6 39.00 -27.80 -35.74
N ASN A 7 38.69 -26.89 -36.69
CA ASN A 7 38.11 -25.56 -36.45
C ASN A 7 37.82 -24.94 -37.84
N VAL A 8 36.58 -25.02 -38.34
CA VAL A 8 35.43 -24.13 -38.09
C VAL A 8 35.72 -22.66 -38.42
N HIS A 9 34.92 -22.18 -39.38
CA HIS A 9 34.96 -20.92 -40.08
C HIS A 9 35.10 -19.66 -39.20
N LEU A 10 35.91 -18.72 -39.70
CA LEU A 10 35.92 -17.30 -39.32
C LEU A 10 34.53 -16.68 -39.58
N GLY A 11 33.64 -16.79 -38.60
CA GLY A 11 32.47 -15.93 -38.48
C GLY A 11 32.88 -14.59 -37.90
N ALA A 12 33.13 -13.61 -38.77
CA ALA A 12 33.26 -12.21 -38.38
C ALA A 12 31.92 -11.70 -37.82
N TYR A 13 31.69 -11.92 -36.53
CA TYR A 13 30.61 -11.27 -35.81
C TYR A 13 30.98 -9.80 -35.60
N ARG A 14 30.64 -8.96 -36.58
CA ARG A 14 30.46 -7.53 -36.33
C ARG A 14 29.36 -7.41 -35.28
N ARG A 15 29.74 -7.30 -34.00
CA ARG A 15 28.88 -6.65 -33.02
C ARG A 15 28.81 -5.19 -33.45
N SER A 16 27.74 -4.85 -34.16
CA SER A 16 27.28 -3.48 -34.28
C SER A 16 27.35 -2.86 -32.87
N PRO A 17 28.01 -1.71 -32.67
CA PRO A 17 27.87 -1.01 -31.42
C PRO A 17 26.42 -0.54 -31.42
N VAL A 18 25.58 -1.24 -30.66
CA VAL A 18 24.35 -0.65 -30.15
C VAL A 18 24.84 0.63 -29.49
N LEU A 19 24.52 1.78 -30.08
CA LEU A 19 24.65 3.08 -29.45
C LEU A 19 23.71 3.05 -28.25
N SER A 20 24.06 2.29 -27.21
CA SER A 20 23.47 2.44 -25.90
C SER A 20 23.87 3.83 -25.51
N ASN A 21 22.89 4.74 -25.43
CA ASN A 21 23.09 6.06 -24.88
C ASN A 21 23.65 5.86 -23.47
N ASP A 22 24.97 5.87 -23.38
CA ASP A 22 25.73 5.69 -22.15
C ASP A 22 25.64 6.91 -21.26
N LEU A 23 24.87 7.90 -21.69
CA LEU A 23 24.52 9.10 -20.98
C LEU A 23 23.49 8.81 -19.90
N CYS A 24 23.59 9.59 -18.83
CA CYS A 24 22.65 9.59 -17.72
C CYS A 24 21.24 9.91 -18.22
N GLU A 25 20.30 9.06 -17.82
CA GLU A 25 18.88 9.18 -18.21
C GLU A 25 18.22 10.42 -17.60
N THR A 26 18.77 10.96 -16.50
CA THR A 26 18.26 12.16 -15.83
C THR A 26 18.72 13.46 -16.47
N CYS A 27 20.00 13.57 -16.84
CA CYS A 27 20.57 14.85 -17.30
C CYS A 27 21.00 14.86 -18.76
N GLY A 28 21.18 13.70 -19.39
CA GLY A 28 21.65 13.56 -20.78
C GLY A 28 23.06 14.09 -21.06
N LYS A 29 23.78 14.63 -20.06
CA LYS A 29 25.04 15.38 -20.26
C LYS A 29 26.29 14.58 -19.93
N LYS A 30 26.21 13.67 -18.94
CA LYS A 30 27.34 12.91 -18.41
C LYS A 30 27.08 11.41 -18.55
N PRO A 31 28.13 10.59 -18.71
CA PRO A 31 27.97 9.14 -18.75
C PRO A 31 27.39 8.60 -17.44
N LYS A 32 26.74 7.44 -17.53
CA LYS A 32 26.22 6.64 -16.42
C LYS A 32 27.34 6.31 -15.44
N PHE A 33 27.05 6.44 -14.15
CA PHE A 33 28.02 6.17 -13.08
C PHE A 33 28.25 4.67 -12.95
N VAL A 34 29.52 4.26 -12.92
CA VAL A 34 29.93 2.86 -12.74
C VAL A 34 30.64 2.74 -11.40
N GLU A 35 30.16 1.83 -10.56
CA GLU A 35 30.80 1.51 -9.29
C GLU A 35 32.10 0.70 -9.48
N LYS A 36 32.95 0.66 -8.45
CA LYS A 36 34.21 -0.10 -8.48
C LYS A 36 34.02 -1.61 -8.70
N ASN A 37 32.83 -2.13 -8.38
CA ASN A 37 32.42 -3.51 -8.62
C ASN A 37 31.92 -3.77 -10.06
N GLY A 38 31.90 -2.75 -10.92
CA GLY A 38 31.42 -2.85 -12.30
C GLY A 38 29.91 -2.61 -12.49
N SER A 39 29.15 -2.32 -11.42
CA SER A 39 27.70 -2.04 -11.52
C SER A 39 27.44 -0.66 -12.11
N LYS A 40 26.68 -0.61 -13.21
CA LYS A 40 26.34 0.63 -13.95
C LYS A 40 24.96 1.14 -13.56
N HIS A 41 24.91 2.37 -13.06
CA HIS A 41 23.67 3.04 -12.66
C HIS A 41 23.05 3.84 -13.82
N PRO A 42 21.72 4.05 -13.87
CA PRO A 42 21.08 4.83 -14.93
C PRO A 42 21.39 6.34 -14.88
N TYR A 43 22.09 6.80 -13.83
CA TYR A 43 22.43 8.19 -13.56
C TYR A 43 23.94 8.44 -13.47
N CYS A 44 24.40 9.67 -13.68
CA CYS A 44 25.83 10.02 -13.63
C CYS A 44 26.35 10.39 -12.23
N SER A 45 25.45 10.65 -11.27
CA SER A 45 25.82 11.12 -9.93
C SER A 45 24.69 10.91 -8.94
N ARG A 46 24.97 11.04 -7.63
CA ARG A 46 23.96 11.03 -6.56
C ARG A 46 22.89 12.11 -6.76
N THR A 47 23.24 13.26 -7.35
CA THR A 47 22.28 14.33 -7.65
C THR A 47 21.28 13.87 -8.71
N CYS A 48 21.76 13.31 -9.82
CA CYS A 48 20.88 12.76 -10.86
C CYS A 48 20.10 11.53 -10.38
N ALA A 49 20.66 10.74 -9.45
CA ALA A 49 19.91 9.65 -8.81
C ALA A 49 18.66 10.15 -8.07
N ARG A 50 18.76 11.31 -7.40
CA ARG A 50 17.66 11.93 -6.67
C ARG A 50 16.65 12.66 -7.57
N SER A 51 17.09 13.11 -8.75
CA SER A 51 16.27 13.84 -9.72
C SER A 51 15.68 12.94 -10.82
N GLY A 52 15.92 11.63 -10.78
CA GLY A 52 15.38 10.68 -11.76
C GLY A 52 13.85 10.56 -11.70
N PRO A 53 13.22 9.83 -12.64
CA PRO A 53 11.76 9.72 -12.79
C PRO A 53 10.99 9.09 -11.61
N GLY A 54 11.64 8.79 -10.50
CA GLY A 54 10.97 8.31 -9.29
C GLY A 54 10.26 9.44 -8.56
N PRO A 55 9.16 9.16 -7.83
CA PRO A 55 8.63 10.14 -6.90
C PRO A 55 9.74 10.51 -5.92
N GLY A 56 10.25 11.74 -6.04
CA GLY A 56 11.30 12.25 -5.18
C GLY A 56 10.89 12.12 -3.71
N PRO A 57 11.86 12.12 -2.78
CA PRO A 57 11.56 12.08 -1.36
C PRO A 57 10.60 13.23 -1.01
N ARG A 58 9.36 12.89 -0.63
CA ARG A 58 8.35 13.88 -0.25
C ARG A 58 8.89 14.65 0.96
N SER A 59 8.78 15.97 0.95
CA SER A 59 9.07 16.76 2.15
C SER A 59 8.07 16.42 3.24
N CYS A 60 8.49 16.55 4.50
CA CYS A 60 7.60 16.48 5.65
C CYS A 60 6.39 17.40 5.44
N LEU A 61 5.18 16.87 5.69
CA LEU A 61 3.94 17.65 5.53
C LEU A 61 3.77 18.78 6.57
N LEU A 62 4.56 18.81 7.64
CA LEU A 62 4.53 19.89 8.62
C LEU A 62 5.11 21.17 7.99
N ARG A 63 4.30 22.24 7.87
CA ARG A 63 4.75 23.51 7.27
C ARG A 63 5.97 24.06 8.02
N GLY A 64 7.03 24.34 7.28
CA GLY A 64 8.30 24.86 7.80
C GLY A 64 9.35 23.79 8.08
N CYS A 65 9.00 22.51 8.07
CA CYS A 65 9.97 21.42 8.14
C CYS A 65 10.61 21.16 6.77
N ARG A 66 11.94 21.01 6.73
CA ARG A 66 12.71 20.71 5.51
C ARG A 66 13.18 19.26 5.42
N ASP A 67 12.82 18.44 6.40
CA ASP A 67 13.18 17.03 6.42
C ASP A 67 12.35 16.22 5.43
N THR A 68 12.86 15.04 5.08
CA THR A 68 12.15 14.07 4.25
C THR A 68 11.04 13.39 5.04
N GLY A 69 9.83 13.46 4.52
CA GLY A 69 8.66 12.72 4.99
C GLY A 69 8.82 11.22 4.79
N ARG A 70 8.16 10.45 5.67
CA ARG A 70 8.20 8.98 5.65
C ARG A 70 6.77 8.45 5.62
N ALA A 71 6.50 7.49 4.75
CA ALA A 71 5.18 6.86 4.64
C ALA A 71 4.71 6.25 5.99
N ALA A 72 5.64 5.74 6.81
CA ALA A 72 5.36 5.21 8.14
C ALA A 72 4.72 6.24 9.10
N PHE A 73 4.90 7.53 8.83
CA PHE A 73 4.33 8.64 9.59
C PHE A 73 3.42 9.51 8.72
N ALA A 74 2.71 8.93 7.75
CA ALA A 74 1.80 9.65 6.85
C ALA A 74 2.46 10.86 6.16
N ASP A 75 3.64 10.64 5.57
CA ASP A 75 4.46 11.66 4.90
C ASP A 75 5.03 12.76 5.83
N PHE A 76 5.01 12.57 7.16
CA PHE A 76 5.78 13.36 8.11
C PHE A 76 7.16 12.73 8.36
N CYS A 77 8.15 13.53 8.79
CA CYS A 77 9.49 12.99 9.08
C CYS A 77 9.54 12.22 10.42
N SER A 78 8.58 12.45 11.33
CA SER A 78 8.47 11.82 12.63
C SER A 78 7.01 11.80 13.14
N ASP A 79 6.75 10.95 14.14
CA ASP A 79 5.48 10.89 14.86
C ASP A 79 5.11 12.22 15.55
N ILE A 80 6.11 12.92 16.11
CA ILE A 80 5.92 14.22 16.74
C ILE A 80 5.42 15.24 15.71
N HIS A 81 6.02 15.26 14.52
CA HIS A 81 5.60 16.18 13.45
C HIS A 81 4.23 15.84 12.90
N ALA A 82 3.87 14.55 12.81
CA ALA A 82 2.54 14.12 12.42
C ALA A 82 1.47 14.65 13.39
N LYS A 83 1.67 14.43 14.70
CA LYS A 83 0.77 14.95 15.76
C LYS A 83 0.69 16.47 15.75
N GLU A 84 1.83 17.15 15.58
CA GLU A 84 1.89 18.60 15.51
C GLU A 84 1.14 19.16 14.30
N GLY A 85 1.21 18.47 13.15
CA GLY A 85 0.46 18.82 11.96
C GLY A 85 -1.05 18.79 12.20
N VAL A 86 -1.54 17.77 12.91
CA VAL A 86 -2.95 17.68 13.32
C VAL A 86 -3.30 18.78 14.32
N ARG A 87 -2.48 18.97 15.37
CA ARG A 87 -2.69 19.98 16.42
C ARG A 87 -2.77 21.40 15.86
N LYS A 88 -1.97 21.71 14.84
CA LYS A 88 -1.97 23.00 14.13
C LYS A 88 -3.07 23.11 13.06
N GLY A 89 -3.89 22.07 12.86
CA GLY A 89 -4.93 22.04 11.83
C GLY A 89 -4.39 22.05 10.40
N GLN A 90 -3.12 21.66 10.20
CA GLN A 90 -2.50 21.61 8.88
C GLN A 90 -2.92 20.37 8.08
N VAL A 91 -3.29 19.31 8.79
CA VAL A 91 -3.83 18.07 8.24
C VAL A 91 -5.01 17.60 9.09
N GLN A 92 -5.91 16.82 8.50
CA GLN A 92 -7.05 16.27 9.21
C GLN A 92 -6.62 15.15 10.15
N GLY A 93 -7.15 15.17 11.38
CA GLY A 93 -6.94 14.11 12.36
C GLY A 93 -7.84 12.89 12.11
N CYS A 94 -7.35 11.73 12.54
CA CYS A 94 -8.11 10.47 12.59
C CYS A 94 -9.45 10.68 13.29
N THR A 95 -10.55 10.20 12.70
CA THR A 95 -11.89 10.34 13.29
C THR A 95 -12.07 9.59 14.60
N VAL A 96 -11.21 8.59 14.88
CA VAL A 96 -11.27 7.78 16.11
C VAL A 96 -10.43 8.39 17.24
N CYS A 97 -9.15 8.67 17.00
CA CYS A 97 -8.27 9.14 18.08
C CYS A 97 -8.05 10.66 18.09
N GLY A 98 -8.29 11.35 16.97
CA GLY A 98 -8.06 12.81 16.83
C GLY A 98 -6.59 13.26 16.92
N ILE A 99 -5.65 12.37 17.27
CA ILE A 99 -4.26 12.71 17.58
C ILE A 99 -3.34 12.56 16.36
N GLN A 100 -3.55 11.49 15.59
CA GLN A 100 -2.72 11.16 14.42
C GLN A 100 -3.40 11.61 13.13
N PRO A 101 -2.65 11.94 12.07
CA PRO A 101 -3.24 12.33 10.80
C PRO A 101 -3.98 11.16 10.14
N ARG A 102 -4.97 11.49 9.32
CA ARG A 102 -5.62 10.53 8.41
C ARG A 102 -4.60 10.03 7.39
N SER A 103 -4.57 8.72 7.21
CA SER A 103 -3.63 8.06 6.28
C SER A 103 -4.30 6.99 5.44
N ILE A 104 -5.35 6.35 5.97
CA ILE A 104 -6.13 5.31 5.30
C ILE A 104 -7.59 5.70 5.46
N GLY A 105 -8.17 6.32 4.42
CA GLY A 105 -9.50 6.93 4.50
C GLY A 105 -9.57 7.93 5.66
N GLU A 106 -10.50 7.70 6.58
CA GLU A 106 -10.78 8.57 7.73
C GLU A 106 -9.96 8.24 8.99
N LEU A 107 -9.10 7.21 8.92
CA LEU A 107 -8.36 6.66 10.05
C LEU A 107 -6.84 6.87 9.92
N CYS A 108 -6.15 6.88 11.05
CA CYS A 108 -4.69 6.78 11.09
C CYS A 108 -4.24 5.32 10.97
N ILE A 109 -2.97 5.09 10.60
CA ILE A 109 -2.37 3.76 10.43
C ILE A 109 -2.62 2.85 11.64
N ASN A 110 -2.49 3.37 12.86
CA ASN A 110 -2.65 2.58 14.08
C ASN A 110 -4.12 2.24 14.36
N CYS A 111 -5.03 3.22 14.32
CA CYS A 111 -6.46 2.97 14.51
C CYS A 111 -7.01 2.06 13.42
N GLU A 112 -6.51 2.20 12.19
CA GLU A 112 -6.86 1.25 11.15
C GLU A 112 -6.34 -0.14 11.47
N ARG A 113 -5.08 -0.34 11.84
CA ARG A 113 -4.60 -1.68 12.26
C ARG A 113 -5.38 -2.27 13.44
N THR A 114 -5.88 -1.44 14.35
CA THR A 114 -6.72 -1.90 15.46
C THR A 114 -8.13 -2.28 15.01
N ASN A 115 -8.65 -1.63 13.97
CA ASN A 115 -9.97 -1.91 13.40
C ASN A 115 -9.93 -3.03 12.35
N ALA A 116 -8.86 -3.11 11.56
CA ALA A 116 -8.51 -4.15 10.62
C ALA A 116 -8.18 -5.43 11.37
N GLY A 117 -9.22 -6.22 11.65
CA GLY A 117 -9.10 -7.42 12.48
C GLY A 117 -10.16 -7.49 13.58
N LYS A 118 -10.95 -6.43 13.80
CA LYS A 118 -12.03 -6.46 14.76
C LYS A 118 -13.33 -6.85 14.08
N THR A 119 -13.98 -7.90 14.61
CA THR A 119 -15.37 -8.20 14.30
C THR A 119 -16.22 -6.97 14.63
N SER A 120 -16.94 -6.46 13.63
CA SER A 120 -17.84 -5.33 13.80
C SER A 120 -19.28 -5.75 13.54
N PHE A 121 -20.21 -4.96 14.04
CA PHE A 121 -21.64 -5.19 13.87
C PHE A 121 -22.23 -4.03 13.09
N ARG A 122 -23.03 -4.34 12.08
CA ARG A 122 -23.81 -3.37 11.32
C ARG A 122 -25.28 -3.65 11.52
N GLU A 123 -26.03 -2.70 12.09
CA GLU A 123 -27.48 -2.81 12.19
C GLU A 123 -28.08 -2.82 10.78
N LEU A 124 -28.95 -3.78 10.49
CA LEU A 124 -29.69 -3.83 9.23
C LEU A 124 -30.88 -2.89 9.32
N ASP A 125 -31.16 -2.18 8.21
CA ASP A 125 -32.37 -1.36 8.10
C ASP A 125 -33.61 -2.25 8.24
N SER A 126 -34.46 -1.93 9.20
CA SER A 126 -35.75 -2.59 9.45
C SER A 126 -36.67 -2.64 8.23
N ASN A 127 -36.54 -1.70 7.29
CA ASN A 127 -37.28 -1.65 6.04
C ASN A 127 -36.52 -2.28 4.85
N GLY A 128 -35.31 -2.77 5.08
CA GLY A 128 -34.47 -3.41 4.08
C GLY A 128 -34.98 -4.81 3.69
N ALA A 129 -34.70 -5.21 2.45
CA ALA A 129 -35.06 -6.54 1.95
C ALA A 129 -34.40 -7.66 2.77
N THR A 130 -33.11 -7.52 3.10
CA THR A 130 -32.35 -8.48 3.90
C THR A 130 -32.93 -8.66 5.30
N PHE A 131 -33.29 -7.56 5.97
CA PHE A 131 -33.92 -7.62 7.29
C PHE A 131 -35.23 -8.41 7.22
N ARG A 132 -36.12 -8.09 6.26
CA ARG A 132 -37.38 -8.81 6.07
C ARG A 132 -37.16 -10.29 5.81
N GLN A 133 -36.20 -10.64 4.96
CA GLN A 133 -35.90 -12.04 4.64
C GLN A 133 -35.43 -12.81 5.88
N VAL A 134 -34.46 -12.29 6.62
CA VAL A 134 -33.93 -12.93 7.83
C VAL A 134 -35.00 -13.00 8.93
N ARG A 135 -35.76 -11.93 9.13
CA ARG A 135 -36.89 -11.90 10.07
C ARG A 135 -37.93 -12.96 9.74
N ASN A 136 -38.33 -13.07 8.47
CA ASN A 136 -39.34 -14.04 8.03
C ASN A 136 -38.83 -15.46 8.24
N LEU A 137 -37.57 -15.75 7.87
CA LEU A 137 -36.96 -17.06 8.12
C LEU A 137 -36.97 -17.39 9.61
N PHE A 138 -36.50 -16.47 10.46
CA PHE A 138 -36.48 -16.66 11.91
C PHE A 138 -37.88 -16.92 12.51
N ILE A 139 -38.88 -16.13 12.12
CA ILE A 139 -40.26 -16.28 12.61
C ILE A 139 -40.87 -17.59 12.10
N ASN A 140 -40.61 -17.98 10.84
CA ASN A 140 -41.15 -19.20 10.27
C ASN A 140 -40.61 -20.45 10.96
N GLU A 141 -39.30 -20.50 11.18
CA GLU A 141 -38.61 -21.60 11.89
C GLU A 141 -38.87 -21.58 13.41
N TRP A 142 -39.53 -20.54 13.94
CA TRP A 142 -39.83 -20.48 15.36
C TRP A 142 -40.92 -21.50 15.75
N GLY A 143 -40.51 -22.60 16.39
CA GLY A 143 -41.39 -23.74 16.69
C GLY A 143 -42.49 -23.51 17.74
N SER A 144 -42.56 -22.33 18.38
CA SER A 144 -43.59 -22.03 19.38
C SER A 144 -44.85 -21.41 18.77
N HIS A 145 -46.02 -21.69 19.36
CA HIS A 145 -47.30 -21.07 19.00
C HIS A 145 -47.30 -19.54 19.18
N LYS A 146 -46.54 -19.03 20.16
CA LYS A 146 -46.38 -17.59 20.35
C LYS A 146 -45.12 -17.11 19.62
N LYS A 147 -45.30 -16.43 18.49
CA LYS A 147 -44.18 -15.88 17.71
C LYS A 147 -43.56 -14.67 18.42
N PRO A 148 -42.22 -14.54 18.40
CA PRO A 148 -41.52 -13.41 19.00
C PRO A 148 -41.59 -12.15 18.12
N SER A 149 -41.41 -10.99 18.74
CA SER A 149 -41.14 -9.73 18.03
C SER A 149 -39.64 -9.57 17.79
N VAL A 150 -39.26 -9.20 16.56
CA VAL A 150 -37.88 -8.90 16.20
C VAL A 150 -37.72 -7.39 16.14
N GLU A 151 -36.96 -6.82 17.07
CA GLU A 151 -36.73 -5.37 17.16
C GLU A 151 -35.58 -4.93 16.23
N LYS A 152 -34.46 -5.66 16.28
CA LYS A 152 -33.24 -5.33 15.54
C LYS A 152 -32.54 -6.59 15.03
N ILE A 153 -31.85 -6.46 13.91
CA ILE A 153 -30.97 -7.50 13.37
C ILE A 153 -29.62 -6.84 13.06
N TYR A 154 -28.55 -7.47 13.51
CA TYR A 154 -27.19 -7.02 13.23
C TYR A 154 -26.49 -8.02 12.32
N GLU A 155 -25.87 -7.51 11.28
CA GLU A 155 -24.92 -8.24 10.45
C GLU A 155 -23.55 -8.23 11.13
N VAL A 156 -22.97 -9.42 11.27
CA VAL A 156 -21.62 -9.59 11.82
C VAL A 156 -20.62 -9.50 10.68
N ILE A 157 -19.82 -8.44 10.67
CA ILE A 157 -18.76 -8.24 9.68
C ILE A 157 -17.46 -8.79 10.26
N LEU A 158 -17.06 -9.96 9.75
CA LEU A 158 -15.83 -10.63 10.15
C LEU A 158 -14.60 -10.06 9.41
N PRO A 159 -13.42 -10.08 10.03
CA PRO A 159 -12.16 -9.78 9.35
C PRO A 159 -11.90 -10.67 8.13
N LEU A 160 -11.17 -10.15 7.13
CA LEU A 160 -10.90 -10.85 5.87
C LEU A 160 -10.13 -12.16 6.04
N ASP A 161 -9.21 -12.22 6.99
CA ASP A 161 -8.45 -13.42 7.35
C ASP A 161 -9.37 -14.52 7.92
N VAL A 162 -10.30 -14.14 8.79
CA VAL A 162 -11.32 -15.07 9.33
C VAL A 162 -12.25 -15.58 8.22
N GLN A 163 -12.70 -14.69 7.33
CA GLN A 163 -13.52 -15.09 6.18
C GLN A 163 -12.80 -16.07 5.26
N LYS A 164 -11.50 -15.83 4.97
CA LYS A 164 -10.67 -16.71 4.14
C LYS A 164 -10.45 -18.07 4.80
N CYS A 165 -10.18 -18.11 6.10
CA CYS A 165 -10.06 -19.35 6.85
C CYS A 165 -11.36 -20.16 6.77
N HIS A 166 -12.51 -19.55 7.04
CA HIS A 166 -13.80 -20.23 6.94
C HIS A 166 -14.07 -20.77 5.51
N ALA A 167 -13.74 -20.00 4.47
CA ALA A 167 -13.91 -20.43 3.08
C ALA A 167 -13.01 -21.62 2.72
N SER A 168 -11.81 -21.75 3.32
CA SER A 168 -10.91 -22.87 3.09
C SER A 168 -11.36 -24.18 3.77
N HIS A 169 -12.27 -24.10 4.73
CA HIS A 169 -12.81 -25.24 5.48
C HIS A 169 -14.25 -25.61 5.09
N ARG A 170 -14.78 -25.01 4.02
CA ARG A 170 -16.13 -25.24 3.52
C ARG A 170 -16.09 -26.06 2.23
#